data_AF-A0ABD0R6Y1-F1
#
_entry.id   AF-A0ABD0R6Y1-F1
#
_cell.length_a   1.000
_cell.length_b   1.000
_cell.length_c   1.000
_cell.angle_alpha   90.00
_cell.angle_beta   90.00
_cell.angle_gamma   90.00
#
_symmetry.space_group_name_H-M   'P 1'
#
loop_
_entity.id
_entity.type
_entity.pdbx_description
1 polymer ?
#
loop_
_entity_poly.entity_id
_entity_poly.type
_entity_poly.pdbx_seq_one_letter_code
_entity_poly.pdbx_strand_id
1 'polypeptide(L)'
;ECKKLNIPFPEVNIPSEDVKKPKDLYVFKGQNTPTVIHIPLFNVVNYDIEAWWKNYTTFQGSYSAKMIADLMEVAGKNISNNRDKLLEQIRE
;
A
#
# COMPACT_ATOMS: atom_id res chain seq x y z
N GLU A 1 5.60 4.02 -17.60
CA GLU A 1 7.06 3.91 -17.77
C GLU A 1 7.53 2.50 -18.19
N CYS A 2 7.34 1.43 -17.40
CA CYS A 2 7.82 0.07 -17.78
C CYS A 2 7.41 -0.38 -19.19
N LYS A 3 6.13 -0.20 -19.56
CA LYS A 3 5.60 -0.49 -20.90
C LYS A 3 6.31 0.30 -22.02
N LYS A 4 6.69 1.56 -21.77
CA LYS A 4 7.39 2.39 -22.77
C LYS A 4 8.83 1.93 -23.01
N LEU A 5 9.44 1.33 -21.98
CA LEU A 5 10.83 0.85 -21.99
C LEU A 5 10.93 -0.67 -22.24
N ASN A 6 9.83 -1.35 -22.57
CA ASN A 6 9.75 -2.81 -22.74
C ASN A 6 10.27 -3.61 -21.53
N ILE A 7 10.12 -3.06 -20.31
CA ILE A 7 10.44 -3.77 -19.07
C ILE A 7 9.21 -4.64 -18.69
N PRO A 8 9.36 -5.97 -18.56
CA PRO A 8 8.26 -6.84 -18.13
C PRO A 8 7.74 -6.43 -16.75
N PHE A 9 6.45 -6.12 -16.67
CA PHE A 9 5.78 -5.69 -15.45
C PHE A 9 4.30 -6.09 -15.51
N PRO A 10 3.69 -6.55 -14.40
CA PRO A 10 2.30 -6.98 -14.42
C PRO A 10 1.35 -5.81 -14.73
N GLU A 11 0.16 -6.14 -15.25
CA GLU A 11 -0.88 -5.14 -15.42
C GLU A 11 -1.39 -4.66 -14.06
N VAL A 12 -1.45 -3.34 -13.88
CA VAL A 12 -1.94 -2.71 -12.66
C VAL A 12 -3.34 -2.19 -12.95
N ASN A 13 -4.36 -2.94 -12.52
CA ASN A 13 -5.76 -2.55 -12.60
C ASN A 13 -6.33 -2.41 -11.19
N ILE A 14 -6.70 -1.19 -10.83
CA ILE A 14 -7.28 -0.86 -9.52
C ILE A 14 -8.69 -0.32 -9.76
N PRO A 15 -9.74 -0.92 -9.15
CA PRO A 15 -11.10 -0.41 -9.23
C PRO A 15 -11.20 1.06 -8.82
N SER A 16 -12.10 1.83 -9.45
CA SER A 16 -12.26 3.26 -9.15
C SER A 16 -12.66 3.54 -7.69
N GLU A 17 -13.37 2.61 -7.04
CA GLU A 17 -13.70 2.66 -5.61
C GLU A 17 -12.45 2.57 -4.73
N ASP A 18 -11.53 1.69 -5.09
CA ASP A 18 -10.28 1.40 -4.38
C ASP A 18 -9.27 2.56 -4.51
N VAL A 19 -9.44 3.45 -5.49
CA VAL A 19 -8.62 4.68 -5.61
C VAL A 19 -8.87 5.65 -4.44
N LYS A 20 -10.12 5.78 -3.99
CA LYS A 20 -10.47 6.64 -2.85
C LYS A 20 -10.42 5.90 -1.53
N LYS A 21 -10.71 4.60 -1.57
CA LYS A 21 -10.85 3.73 -0.41
C LYS A 21 -10.01 2.48 -0.60
N PRO A 22 -8.68 2.61 -0.62
CA PRO A 22 -7.80 1.49 -0.88
C PRO A 22 -7.95 0.38 0.15
N LYS A 23 -7.91 -0.86 -0.33
CA LYS A 23 -7.71 -2.08 0.46
C LYS A 23 -6.32 -2.13 1.07
N ASP A 24 -6.13 -3.04 2.01
CA ASP A 24 -4.88 -3.21 2.75
C ASP A 24 -3.79 -3.94 1.94
N LEU A 25 -4.16 -4.73 0.93
CA LEU A 25 -3.22 -5.46 0.08
C LEU A 25 -3.78 -5.68 -1.33
N TYR A 26 -2.92 -5.46 -2.33
CA TYR A 26 -3.14 -5.83 -3.73
C TYR A 26 -2.01 -6.72 -4.22
N VAL A 27 -2.36 -7.70 -5.04
CA VAL A 27 -1.40 -8.56 -5.73
C VAL A 27 -1.62 -8.42 -7.23
N PHE A 28 -0.58 -8.02 -7.94
CA PHE A 28 -0.57 -7.95 -9.40
C PHE A 28 0.32 -9.06 -9.95
N LYS A 29 -0.27 -9.94 -10.75
CA LYS A 29 0.41 -11.05 -11.42
C LYS A 29 0.30 -10.88 -12.93
N GLY A 30 1.29 -11.39 -13.64
CA GLY A 30 1.32 -11.41 -15.10
C GLY A 30 2.23 -12.54 -15.58
N GLN A 31 2.08 -12.91 -16.85
CA GLN A 31 2.91 -13.95 -17.45
C GLN A 31 4.31 -13.42 -17.73
N ASN A 32 5.35 -14.11 -17.24
CA ASN A 32 6.76 -13.71 -17.39
C ASN A 32 7.08 -12.31 -16.82
N THR A 33 6.35 -11.88 -15.79
CA THR A 33 6.57 -10.61 -15.07
C THR A 33 6.75 -10.89 -13.58
N PRO A 34 7.40 -9.99 -12.81
CA PRO A 34 7.43 -10.13 -11.36
C PRO A 34 6.01 -10.09 -10.76
N THR A 35 5.77 -10.84 -9.70
CA THR A 35 4.61 -10.62 -8.82
C THR A 35 4.85 -9.34 -8.02
N VAL A 36 3.88 -8.42 -8.06
CA VAL A 36 3.97 -7.15 -7.33
C VAL A 36 2.93 -7.16 -6.21
N ILE A 37 3.41 -7.09 -4.97
CA ILE A 37 2.57 -6.90 -3.80
C ILE A 37 2.59 -5.41 -3.43
N HIS A 38 1.42 -4.79 -3.43
CA HIS A 38 1.25 -3.39 -3.07
C HIS A 38 0.42 -3.27 -1.78
N ILE A 39 0.98 -2.62 -0.77
CA ILE A 39 0.34 -2.37 0.52
C ILE A 39 0.24 -0.86 0.70
N PRO A 40 -0.95 -0.26 0.52
CA PRO A 40 -1.15 1.16 0.75
C PRO A 40 -0.98 1.51 2.22
N LEU A 41 -0.25 2.60 2.48
CA LEU A 41 -0.01 3.10 3.82
C LEU A 41 -1.32 3.49 4.52
N PHE A 42 -2.19 4.21 3.80
CA PHE A 42 -3.54 4.56 4.24
C PHE A 42 -4.52 3.69 3.49
N ASN A 43 -5.28 2.87 4.22
CA ASN A 43 -6.26 1.92 3.71
C ASN A 43 -7.47 1.84 4.65
N VAL A 44 -8.57 1.26 4.15
CA VAL A 44 -9.87 1.26 4.85
C VAL A 44 -9.93 0.38 6.09
N VAL A 45 -8.95 -0.50 6.32
CA VAL A 45 -9.01 -1.48 7.41
C VAL A 45 -8.62 -0.84 8.74
N ASN A 46 -7.65 0.06 8.72
CA ASN A 46 -7.01 0.50 9.95
C ASN A 46 -7.52 1.86 10.48
N TYR A 47 -7.93 2.81 9.62
CA TYR A 47 -8.21 4.19 10.06
C TYR A 47 -9.18 4.98 9.18
N ASP A 48 -9.63 6.13 9.72
CA ASP A 48 -10.26 7.20 8.95
C ASP A 48 -9.22 7.85 8.01
N ILE A 49 -9.28 7.45 6.73
CA ILE A 49 -8.35 7.87 5.68
C ILE A 49 -8.32 9.39 5.51
N GLU A 50 -9.47 10.07 5.62
CA GLU A 50 -9.54 11.52 5.39
C GLU A 50 -8.81 12.30 6.49
N ALA A 51 -9.00 11.88 7.75
CA ALA A 51 -8.29 12.48 8.88
C ALA A 51 -6.77 12.27 8.78
N TRP A 52 -6.33 11.09 8.37
CA TRP A 52 -4.91 10.79 8.22
C TRP A 52 -4.27 11.57 7.06
N TRP A 53 -4.92 11.66 5.90
CA TRP A 53 -4.42 12.47 4.79
C TRP A 53 -4.25 13.94 5.18
N LYS A 54 -5.15 14.48 6.00
CA LYS A 54 -5.03 15.86 6.49
C LYS A 54 -3.87 16.05 7.47
N ASN A 55 -3.57 15.04 8.28
CA ASN A 55 -2.53 15.12 9.31
C ASN A 55 -1.12 14.78 8.77
N TYR A 56 -1.01 14.00 7.70
CA TYR A 56 0.25 13.51 7.14
C TYR A 56 0.48 14.01 5.71
N THR A 57 0.37 15.32 5.50
CA THR A 57 0.64 15.95 4.20
C THR A 57 2.14 16.04 3.89
N THR A 58 2.50 16.10 2.60
CA THR A 58 3.90 16.20 2.15
C THR A 58 4.57 17.52 2.54
N PHE A 59 3.82 18.63 2.51
CA PHE A 59 4.33 19.96 2.82
C PHE A 59 3.81 20.42 4.17
N GLN A 60 4.58 20.13 5.21
CA GLN A 60 4.34 20.60 6.57
C GLN A 60 5.65 20.75 7.35
N GLY A 61 5.56 21.26 8.58
CA GLY A 61 6.69 21.28 9.51
C GLY A 61 7.11 19.88 9.96
N SER A 62 8.05 19.81 10.90
CA SER A 62 8.48 18.51 11.43
C SER A 62 7.33 17.79 12.15
N TYR A 63 7.22 16.48 11.92
CA TYR A 63 6.33 15.64 12.71
C TYR A 63 6.74 15.61 14.19
N SER A 64 5.73 15.60 15.06
CA SER A 64 5.97 15.32 16.48
C SER A 64 6.39 13.86 16.67
N ALA A 65 7.09 13.56 17.77
CA ALA A 65 7.45 12.18 18.11
C ALA A 65 6.21 11.25 18.18
N LYS A 66 5.08 11.77 18.64
CA LYS A 66 3.80 11.04 18.66
C LYS A 66 3.33 10.68 17.25
N MET A 67 3.32 11.65 16.32
CA MET A 67 2.90 11.39 14.94
C MET A 67 3.81 10.37 14.23
N ILE A 68 5.11 10.41 14.52
CA ILE A 68 6.05 9.41 14.01
C ILE A 68 5.69 8.02 14.57
N ALA A 69 5.49 7.91 15.88
CA ALA A 69 5.14 6.65 16.52
C ALA A 69 3.81 6.09 16.01
N ASP A 70 2.78 6.93 15.91
CA ASP A 70 1.47 6.58 15.37
C ASP A 70 1.62 6.04 13.93
N LEU A 71 2.35 6.75 13.06
CA LEU A 71 2.56 6.31 11.67
C LEU A 71 3.34 4.99 11.57
N MET A 72 4.36 4.80 12.42
CA MET A 72 5.11 3.54 12.49
C MET A 72 4.22 2.37 12.92
N GLU A 73 3.34 2.59 13.89
CA GLU A 73 2.39 1.57 14.34
C GLU A 73 1.45 1.15 13.20
N VAL A 74 0.90 2.11 12.45
CA VAL A 74 0.04 1.83 11.29
C VAL A 74 0.77 1.05 10.20
N ALA A 75 1.98 1.50 9.85
CA ALA A 75 2.80 0.81 8.86
C ALA A 75 3.11 -0.63 9.31
N GLY A 76 3.42 -0.85 10.59
CA GLY A 76 3.62 -2.17 11.17
C GLY A 76 2.38 -3.05 11.05
N LYS A 77 1.20 -2.49 11.41
CA LYS A 77 -0.10 -3.18 11.30
C LYS A 77 -0.44 -3.59 9.87
N ASN A 78 -0.15 -2.74 8.89
CA ASN A 78 -0.40 -3.06 7.48
C ASN A 78 0.31 -4.34 7.03
N ILE A 79 1.54 -4.57 7.52
CA ILE A 79 2.31 -5.78 7.25
C ILE A 79 1.77 -6.95 8.09
N SER A 80 1.63 -6.77 9.41
CA SER A 80 1.25 -7.87 10.31
C SER A 80 -0.16 -8.41 10.01
N ASN A 81 -1.10 -7.54 9.65
CA ASN A 81 -2.48 -7.94 9.33
C ASN A 81 -2.55 -8.76 8.03
N ASN A 82 -1.58 -8.59 7.12
CA ASN A 82 -1.51 -9.27 5.84
C ASN A 82 -0.46 -10.39 5.80
N ARG A 83 0.11 -10.78 6.95
CA ARG A 83 1.20 -11.75 7.05
C ARG A 83 0.90 -13.05 6.31
N ASP A 84 -0.29 -13.62 6.49
CA ASP A 84 -0.62 -14.93 5.90
C ASP A 84 -0.74 -14.85 4.38
N LYS A 85 -1.39 -13.79 3.86
CA LYS A 85 -1.46 -13.51 2.42
C LYS A 85 -0.07 -13.27 1.83
N LEU A 86 0.80 -12.54 2.54
CA LEU A 86 2.20 -12.33 2.12
C LEU A 86 2.96 -13.65 2.01
N LEU A 87 2.83 -14.53 3.00
CA LEU A 87 3.47 -15.84 3.00
C LEU A 87 2.93 -16.74 1.89
N GLU A 88 1.64 -16.65 1.57
CA GLU A 88 1.04 -17.35 0.43
C GLU A 88 1.72 -16.92 -0.88
N GLN A 89 1.82 -15.61 -1.13
CA GLN A 89 2.42 -15.09 -2.37
C GLN A 89 3.93 -15.32 -2.49
N ILE A 90 4.65 -15.53 -1.37
CA ILE A 90 6.08 -15.87 -1.38
C ILE A 90 6.32 -17.35 -1.68
N ARG A 91 5.36 -18.22 -1.33
CA ARG A 91 5.47 -19.68 -1.49
C ARG A 91 5.02 -20.17 -2.86
N GLU A 92 4.18 -19.40 -3.54
CA GLU A 92 3.81 -19.60 -4.95
C GLU A 92 5.01 -19.51 -5.89
#